data_AF-X1RBN7-F1
#
_entry.id   AF-X1RBN7-F1
#
_cell.length_a   1.000
_cell.length_b   1.000
_cell.length_c   1.000
_cell.angle_alpha   90.00
_cell.angle_beta   90.00
_cell.angle_gamma   90.00
#
_symmetry.space_group_name_H-M   'P 1'
#
loop_
_entity.id
_entity.type
_entity.pdbx_description
1 polymer ?
#
loop_
_entity_poly.entity_id
_entity_poly.type
_entity_poly.pdbx_seq_one_letter_code
_entity_poly.pdbx_strand_id
1 'polypeptide(L)'
;MGIQEFEHTSKNIWLHPDLVRWADLILVPSLAEEDMLCINFREAWSKTLPVECYCGQYNTETRFHPGTKPETEDEYQVAADIFKGLFPYTINKLKDSFCDALVASGVPISGGFAVGEAFIVKQALDMEKFREGSILIIDRPGALLYRELDEITAGNIIKKFGGKTTSAMINEFMAKLEGKPVEETVSADEMKGDSFAAFNAVLTKAKALICSRGRHGGEVSAKGLKIPCVSSCVGATERIASGQTIVVDAPRGEVYDASLLQNLH
;
A
#
# COMPACT_ATOMS: atom_id res chain seq x y z
N MET A 1 -3.84 -14.93 -35.38
CA MET A 1 -4.21 -13.97 -34.31
C MET A 1 -3.03 -13.03 -34.13
N GLY A 2 -3.24 -11.73 -33.92
CA GLY A 2 -2.14 -10.77 -33.85
C GLY A 2 -1.51 -10.74 -32.45
N ILE A 3 -0.18 -10.92 -32.38
CA ILE A 3 0.61 -10.68 -31.16
C ILE A 3 0.60 -9.17 -30.89
N GLN A 4 0.28 -8.75 -29.67
CA GLN A 4 0.36 -7.34 -29.26
C GLN A 4 1.75 -7.05 -28.69
N GLU A 5 2.40 -6.03 -29.24
CA GLU A 5 3.67 -5.50 -28.75
C GLU A 5 3.39 -4.39 -27.72
N PHE A 6 3.95 -4.52 -26.52
CA PHE A 6 3.88 -3.48 -25.49
C PHE A 6 5.23 -2.75 -25.43
N GLU A 7 5.24 -1.45 -25.76
CA GLU A 7 6.38 -0.57 -25.54
C GLU A 7 6.43 -0.16 -24.07
N HIS A 8 7.34 -0.75 -23.31
CA HIS A 8 7.77 -0.23 -22.02
C HIS A 8 9.22 0.26 -22.15
N THR A 9 9.51 1.42 -21.59
CA THR A 9 10.86 1.99 -21.56
C THR A 9 11.81 0.96 -20.94
N SER A 10 12.79 0.53 -21.73
CA SER A 10 13.73 -0.58 -21.53
C SER A 10 13.19 -2.02 -21.73
N LYS A 11 12.91 -2.34 -23.01
CA LYS A 11 12.75 -3.66 -23.67
C LYS A 11 11.31 -4.15 -23.84
N ASN A 12 10.95 -4.37 -25.11
CA ASN A 12 9.65 -4.88 -25.57
C ASN A 12 9.40 -6.29 -25.02
N ILE A 13 8.27 -6.46 -24.34
CA ILE A 13 7.77 -7.76 -23.87
C ILE A 13 6.68 -8.21 -24.86
N TRP A 14 6.80 -9.44 -25.35
CA TRP A 14 5.86 -10.05 -26.28
C TRP A 14 4.95 -10.98 -25.49
N LEU A 15 3.68 -10.62 -25.34
CA LEU A 15 2.69 -11.46 -24.65
C LEU A 15 1.63 -11.93 -25.65
N HIS A 16 1.33 -13.23 -25.62
CA HIS A 16 0.17 -13.76 -26.32
C HIS A 16 -1.10 -13.07 -25.79
N PRO A 17 -2.12 -12.75 -26.61
CA PRO A 17 -3.31 -12.02 -26.18
C PRO A 17 -4.06 -12.67 -25.00
N ASP A 18 -4.02 -14.00 -24.90
CA ASP A 18 -4.58 -14.70 -23.74
C ASP A 18 -3.80 -14.37 -22.47
N LEU A 19 -2.47 -14.27 -22.53
CA LEU A 19 -1.60 -13.92 -21.40
C LEU A 19 -1.74 -12.46 -20.97
N VAL A 20 -2.10 -11.55 -21.89
CA VAL A 20 -2.38 -10.13 -21.56
C VAL A 20 -3.54 -10.01 -20.58
N ARG A 21 -4.61 -10.80 -20.78
CA ARG A 21 -5.75 -10.87 -19.84
C ARG A 21 -5.38 -11.43 -18.45
N TRP A 22 -4.29 -12.21 -18.37
CA TRP A 22 -3.78 -12.78 -17.12
C TRP A 22 -2.67 -11.93 -16.49
N ALA A 23 -2.00 -11.07 -17.26
CA ALA A 23 -1.10 -10.05 -16.75
C ALA A 23 -1.87 -9.07 -15.87
N ASP A 24 -3.11 -8.70 -16.21
CA ASP A 24 -4.03 -7.97 -15.33
C ASP A 24 -4.31 -8.67 -13.98
N LEU A 25 -4.06 -9.98 -13.89
CA LEU A 25 -4.25 -10.82 -12.69
C LEU A 25 -2.96 -11.00 -11.86
N ILE A 26 -1.79 -10.90 -12.50
CA ILE A 26 -0.44 -10.92 -11.87
C ILE A 26 -0.01 -9.50 -11.49
N LEU A 27 -0.50 -8.51 -12.21
CA LEU A 27 -0.50 -7.12 -11.78
C LEU A 27 -1.48 -7.03 -10.62
N VAL A 28 -0.96 -7.17 -9.40
CA VAL A 28 -1.58 -6.55 -8.23
C VAL A 28 -1.94 -5.12 -8.68
N PRO A 29 -3.20 -4.66 -8.58
CA PRO A 29 -3.58 -3.34 -9.06
C PRO A 29 -2.76 -2.30 -8.30
N SER A 30 -1.69 -1.83 -8.92
CA SER A 30 -0.86 -0.77 -8.39
C SER A 30 -0.78 0.31 -9.45
N LEU A 31 -1.05 1.53 -8.99
CA LEU A 31 -0.58 2.81 -9.53
C LEU A 31 -1.44 3.38 -10.68
N ALA A 32 -1.88 4.65 -10.69
CA ALA A 32 -1.59 5.81 -9.84
C ALA A 32 -0.11 5.93 -9.43
N GLU A 33 0.72 6.08 -10.46
CA GLU A 33 2.01 6.77 -10.57
C GLU A 33 3.09 6.58 -9.47
N GLU A 34 4.25 6.10 -9.95
CA GLU A 34 5.60 6.26 -9.37
C GLU A 34 5.96 5.42 -8.14
N ASP A 35 5.96 4.09 -8.30
CA ASP A 35 7.07 3.19 -7.94
C ASP A 35 6.59 1.74 -8.07
N MET A 36 6.73 1.20 -9.28
CA MET A 36 6.24 -0.14 -9.60
C MET A 36 7.04 -1.21 -8.85
N LEU A 37 6.34 -2.08 -8.12
CA LEU A 37 6.80 -3.45 -7.85
C LEU A 37 6.59 -4.26 -9.15
N CYS A 38 7.29 -3.83 -10.21
CA CYS A 38 7.40 -4.58 -11.45
C CYS A 38 8.32 -5.75 -11.19
N ILE A 39 7.77 -6.89 -10.79
CA ILE A 39 8.48 -8.13 -11.10
C ILE A 39 8.40 -8.26 -12.62
N ASN A 40 9.47 -7.86 -13.29
CA ASN A 40 9.67 -8.09 -14.72
C ASN A 40 9.33 -9.58 -14.99
N PHE A 41 8.57 -9.88 -16.04
CA PHE A 41 8.20 -11.27 -16.40
C PHE A 41 9.43 -12.20 -16.41
N ARG A 42 10.59 -11.69 -16.83
CA ARG A 42 11.90 -12.36 -16.80
C ARG A 42 12.45 -12.60 -15.39
N GLU A 43 12.20 -11.69 -14.43
CA GLU A 43 12.50 -11.92 -13.02
C GLU A 43 11.54 -12.93 -12.41
N ALA A 44 10.23 -12.81 -12.64
CA ALA A 44 9.26 -13.81 -12.19
C ALA A 44 9.62 -15.20 -12.74
N TRP A 45 9.99 -15.27 -14.02
CA TRP A 45 10.37 -16.48 -14.74
C TRP A 45 11.72 -17.08 -14.29
N SER A 46 12.70 -16.26 -13.95
CA SER A 46 13.99 -16.75 -13.44
C SER A 46 13.93 -17.19 -11.97
N LYS A 47 12.88 -16.77 -11.24
CA LYS A 47 12.72 -16.99 -9.79
C LYS A 47 11.67 -18.05 -9.44
N THR A 48 10.65 -18.25 -10.28
CA THR A 48 9.66 -19.33 -10.09
C THR A 48 10.18 -20.66 -10.64
N LEU A 49 10.92 -21.36 -9.77
CA LEU A 49 11.35 -22.77 -9.83
C LEU A 49 12.43 -23.16 -10.85
N PRO A 50 13.25 -24.20 -10.52
CA PRO A 50 14.10 -24.88 -11.48
C PRO A 50 13.20 -25.60 -12.48
N VAL A 51 13.01 -24.95 -13.61
CA VAL A 51 12.32 -25.42 -14.81
C VAL A 51 12.86 -26.79 -15.31
N GLU A 52 14.00 -27.23 -14.78
CA GLU A 52 14.65 -28.53 -15.04
C GLU A 52 13.75 -29.75 -14.79
N CYS A 53 12.82 -29.70 -13.82
CA CYS A 53 11.98 -30.86 -13.50
C CYS A 53 10.80 -31.09 -14.47
N TYR A 54 10.28 -30.04 -15.11
CA TYR A 54 9.16 -30.15 -16.07
C TYR A 54 9.62 -30.16 -17.54
N CYS A 55 10.85 -29.72 -17.81
CA CYS A 55 11.32 -29.52 -19.19
C CYS A 55 12.09 -30.69 -19.78
N GLY A 56 12.37 -31.72 -18.98
CA GLY A 56 12.99 -32.95 -19.46
C GLY A 56 12.18 -33.64 -20.58
N GLN A 57 10.85 -33.51 -20.58
CA GLN A 57 9.98 -34.09 -21.62
C GLN A 57 9.80 -33.19 -22.85
N TYR A 58 9.74 -31.87 -22.70
CA TYR A 58 9.49 -30.97 -23.83
C TYR A 58 10.76 -30.67 -24.65
N ASN A 59 11.93 -30.65 -24.01
CA ASN A 59 13.19 -30.35 -24.66
C ASN A 59 13.58 -31.42 -25.71
N THR A 60 13.13 -32.66 -25.55
CA THR A 60 13.44 -33.77 -26.48
C THR A 60 12.62 -33.76 -27.75
N GLU A 61 11.42 -33.14 -27.76
CA GLU A 61 10.51 -33.18 -28.91
C GLU A 61 10.46 -31.87 -29.69
N THR A 62 10.53 -30.71 -29.02
CA THR A 62 10.28 -29.41 -29.66
C THR A 62 11.54 -28.56 -29.83
N ARG A 63 12.69 -28.98 -29.27
CA ARG A 63 13.96 -28.22 -29.20
C ARG A 63 13.84 -26.82 -28.57
N PHE A 64 12.70 -26.48 -27.98
CA PHE A 64 12.48 -25.21 -27.33
C PHE A 64 13.16 -25.22 -25.96
N HIS A 65 14.09 -24.30 -25.75
CA HIS A 65 14.70 -24.07 -24.45
C HIS A 65 13.89 -23.04 -23.65
N PRO A 66 13.31 -23.41 -22.50
CA PRO A 66 12.66 -22.44 -21.63
C PRO A 66 13.62 -21.31 -21.25
N GLY A 67 13.25 -20.06 -21.52
CA GLY A 67 14.07 -18.88 -21.26
C GLY A 67 14.70 -18.24 -22.51
N THR A 68 14.59 -18.85 -23.69
CA THR A 68 14.86 -18.19 -24.98
C THR A 68 13.58 -17.60 -25.57
N LYS A 69 13.71 -16.53 -26.36
CA LYS A 69 12.56 -15.94 -27.08
C LYS A 69 12.05 -16.97 -28.10
N PRO A 70 10.74 -17.30 -28.14
CA PRO A 70 10.19 -18.14 -29.19
C PRO A 70 10.34 -17.45 -30.56
N GLU A 71 10.84 -18.19 -31.54
CA GLU A 71 11.04 -17.73 -32.92
C GLU A 71 9.99 -18.31 -33.88
N THR A 72 9.36 -19.44 -33.53
CA THR A 72 8.36 -20.11 -34.36
C THR A 72 7.00 -20.23 -33.67
N GLU A 73 5.93 -20.34 -34.46
CA GLU A 73 4.56 -20.50 -33.94
C GLU A 73 4.42 -21.74 -33.05
N ASP A 74 5.08 -22.85 -33.40
CA ASP A 74 5.10 -24.08 -32.61
C ASP A 74 5.78 -23.85 -31.25
N GLU A 75 6.87 -23.07 -31.20
CA GLU A 75 7.51 -22.68 -29.94
C GLU A 75 6.62 -21.77 -29.09
N TYR A 76 5.87 -20.85 -29.71
CA TYR A 76 4.88 -20.03 -29.00
C TYR A 76 3.78 -20.91 -28.38
N GLN A 77 3.28 -21.90 -29.12
CA GLN A 77 2.26 -22.82 -28.62
C GLN A 77 2.78 -23.66 -27.45
N VAL A 78 4.00 -24.20 -27.56
CA VAL A 78 4.66 -24.96 -26.49
C VAL A 78 4.88 -24.10 -25.25
N ALA A 79 5.38 -22.86 -25.42
CA ALA A 79 5.56 -21.93 -24.31
C ALA A 79 4.22 -21.58 -23.62
N ALA A 80 3.16 -21.40 -24.41
CA ALA A 80 1.82 -21.14 -23.90
C ALA A 80 1.28 -22.32 -23.09
N ASP A 81 1.49 -23.56 -23.56
CA ASP A 81 1.00 -24.76 -22.87
C ASP A 81 1.80 -25.08 -21.61
N ILE A 82 3.12 -24.86 -21.62
CA ILE A 82 3.96 -24.88 -20.41
C ILE A 82 3.45 -23.86 -19.40
N PHE A 83 3.18 -22.62 -19.84
CA PHE A 83 2.65 -21.58 -18.95
C PHE A 83 1.29 -21.97 -18.38
N LYS A 84 0.36 -22.45 -19.20
CA LYS A 84 -0.95 -22.94 -18.73
C LYS A 84 -0.82 -24.05 -17.69
N GLY A 85 0.15 -24.96 -17.85
CA GLY A 85 0.41 -26.04 -16.88
C GLY A 85 1.02 -25.54 -15.57
N LEU A 86 1.93 -24.55 -15.63
CA LEU A 86 2.58 -23.97 -14.45
C LEU A 86 1.72 -22.94 -13.73
N PHE A 87 0.78 -22.29 -14.43
CA PHE A 87 0.01 -21.17 -13.92
C PHE A 87 -0.81 -21.51 -12.66
N PRO A 88 -1.53 -22.64 -12.56
CA PRO A 88 -2.20 -23.03 -11.32
C PRO A 88 -1.22 -23.18 -10.15
N TYR A 89 -0.03 -23.72 -10.41
CA TYR A 89 0.99 -23.90 -9.39
C TYR A 89 1.56 -22.56 -8.92
N THR A 90 1.88 -21.64 -9.84
CA THR A 90 2.36 -20.29 -9.51
C THR A 90 1.29 -19.50 -8.76
N ILE A 91 0.03 -19.57 -9.18
CA ILE A 91 -1.09 -18.97 -8.46
C ILE A 91 -1.21 -19.53 -7.05
N ASN A 92 -1.14 -20.86 -6.90
CA ASN A 92 -1.25 -21.48 -5.57
C ASN A 92 -0.08 -21.05 -4.68
N LYS A 93 1.15 -21.03 -5.19
CA LYS A 93 2.30 -20.51 -4.43
C LYS A 93 2.14 -19.05 -4.03
N LEU A 94 1.65 -18.20 -4.93
CA LEU A 94 1.37 -16.80 -4.61
C LEU A 94 0.30 -16.71 -3.53
N LYS A 95 -0.81 -17.45 -3.67
CA LYS A 95 -1.87 -17.51 -2.66
C LYS A 95 -1.33 -17.95 -1.31
N ASP A 96 -0.57 -19.04 -1.26
CA ASP A 96 0.03 -19.57 -0.03
C ASP A 96 0.92 -18.50 0.61
N SER A 97 1.74 -17.80 -0.18
CA SER A 97 2.63 -16.74 0.32
C SER A 97 1.87 -15.52 0.81
N PHE A 98 0.78 -15.12 0.14
CA PHE A 98 -0.10 -14.05 0.63
C PHE A 98 -0.86 -14.49 1.89
N CYS A 99 -1.26 -15.76 2.00
CA CYS A 99 -1.87 -16.32 3.20
C CYS A 99 -0.90 -16.31 4.38
N ASP A 100 0.36 -16.66 4.16
CA ASP A 100 1.40 -16.63 5.18
C ASP A 100 1.77 -15.19 5.59
N ALA A 101 1.73 -14.26 4.64
CA ALA A 101 2.00 -12.84 4.90
C ALA A 101 0.81 -12.09 5.51
N LEU A 102 -0.41 -12.65 5.49
CA LEU A 102 -1.61 -11.99 6.00
C LEU A 102 -1.56 -11.92 7.53
N VAL A 103 -1.38 -10.72 8.07
CA VAL A 103 -1.27 -10.49 9.51
C VAL A 103 -2.64 -10.24 10.13
N ALA A 104 -3.45 -9.42 9.48
CA ALA A 104 -4.76 -9.03 9.98
C ALA A 104 -5.73 -8.69 8.86
N SER A 105 -7.02 -8.80 9.14
CA SER A 105 -8.11 -8.49 8.21
C SER A 105 -9.25 -7.78 8.94
N GLY A 106 -9.95 -6.89 8.25
CA GLY A 106 -11.04 -6.09 8.79
C GLY A 106 -12.03 -5.63 7.72
N VAL A 107 -12.77 -4.57 8.03
CA VAL A 107 -13.79 -3.97 7.18
C VAL A 107 -13.17 -2.83 6.36
N PRO A 108 -13.32 -2.85 5.02
CA PRO A 108 -12.85 -1.76 4.16
C PRO A 108 -13.68 -0.49 4.39
N ILE A 109 -13.05 0.61 4.79
CA ILE A 109 -13.73 1.91 5.03
C ILE A 109 -13.46 2.91 3.90
N SER A 110 -12.21 2.98 3.48
CA SER A 110 -11.72 3.91 2.46
C SER A 110 -10.69 3.17 1.61
N GLY A 111 -10.82 3.25 0.29
CA GLY A 111 -9.97 2.51 -0.64
C GLY A 111 -8.53 3.05 -0.72
N GLY A 112 -7.72 2.36 -1.52
CA GLY A 112 -6.32 2.69 -1.76
C GLY A 112 -5.35 1.71 -1.08
N PHE A 113 -4.08 1.85 -1.45
CA PHE A 113 -2.99 0.99 -0.99
C PHE A 113 -1.95 1.84 -0.29
N ALA A 114 -1.34 1.28 0.76
CA ALA A 114 -0.27 1.94 1.48
C ALA A 114 0.79 0.95 1.93
N VAL A 115 2.05 1.38 1.87
CA VAL A 115 3.20 0.67 2.45
C VAL A 115 3.94 1.63 3.38
N GLY A 116 4.22 1.19 4.60
CA GLY A 116 4.95 1.99 5.57
C GLY A 116 5.18 1.28 6.90
N GLU A 117 5.99 1.90 7.75
CA GLU A 117 6.19 1.44 9.12
C GLU A 117 4.89 1.58 9.93
N ALA A 118 4.52 0.55 10.66
CA ALA A 118 3.40 0.60 11.60
C ALA A 118 3.74 1.52 12.78
N PHE A 119 2.81 2.39 13.15
CA PHE A 119 2.89 3.21 14.36
C PHE A 119 1.67 2.97 15.23
N ILE A 120 1.88 2.29 16.36
CA ILE A 120 0.79 1.87 17.24
C ILE A 120 0.55 2.92 18.32
N VAL A 121 -0.67 3.46 18.36
CA VAL A 121 -1.13 4.37 19.40
C VAL A 121 -1.91 3.58 20.44
N LYS A 122 -1.35 3.46 21.65
CA LYS A 122 -2.01 2.80 22.79
C LYS A 122 -2.69 3.80 23.71
N GLN A 123 -2.12 4.99 23.79
CA GLN A 123 -2.59 6.13 24.58
C GLN A 123 -2.42 7.41 23.77
N ALA A 124 -3.15 8.46 24.14
CA ALA A 124 -3.20 9.66 23.31
C ALA A 124 -1.84 10.38 23.18
N LEU A 125 -1.01 10.34 24.23
CA LEU A 125 0.36 10.88 24.21
C LEU A 125 1.29 10.22 23.18
N ASP A 126 1.00 9.00 22.74
CA ASP A 126 1.83 8.34 21.72
C ASP A 126 1.78 9.09 20.39
N MET A 127 0.71 9.85 20.12
CA MET A 127 0.58 10.67 18.92
C MET A 127 1.66 11.76 18.80
N GLU A 128 2.24 12.24 19.90
CA GLU A 128 3.37 13.18 19.84
C GLU A 128 4.60 12.57 19.17
N LYS A 129 4.77 11.25 19.31
CA LYS A 129 5.90 10.48 18.76
C LYS A 129 5.64 9.96 17.36
N PHE A 130 4.47 10.25 16.78
CA PHE A 130 4.11 9.84 15.44
C PHE A 130 5.15 10.33 14.42
N ARG A 131 5.47 9.47 13.45
CA ARG A 131 6.38 9.77 12.34
C ARG A 131 5.56 9.94 11.07
N GLU A 132 5.68 11.09 10.41
CA GLU A 132 4.99 11.34 9.14
C GLU A 132 5.29 10.23 8.12
N GLY A 133 4.27 9.83 7.34
CA GLY A 133 4.38 8.75 6.37
C GLY A 133 4.25 7.33 6.96
N SER A 134 4.06 7.18 8.27
CA SER A 134 3.79 5.88 8.90
C SER A 134 2.33 5.44 8.70
N ILE A 135 2.07 4.15 8.92
CA ILE A 135 0.72 3.59 9.00
C ILE A 135 0.23 3.68 10.44
N LEU A 136 -0.81 4.47 10.68
CA LEU A 136 -1.35 4.70 12.01
C LEU A 136 -2.24 3.52 12.42
N ILE A 137 -1.93 2.90 13.57
CA ILE A 137 -2.70 1.77 14.10
C ILE A 137 -3.23 2.13 15.49
N ILE A 138 -4.55 2.01 15.69
CA ILE A 138 -5.20 2.35 16.95
C ILE A 138 -6.06 1.19 17.45
N ASP A 139 -5.93 0.83 18.73
CA ASP A 139 -6.76 -0.23 19.33
C ASP A 139 -8.11 0.31 19.83
N ARG A 140 -8.10 1.49 20.44
CA ARG A 140 -9.24 2.00 21.21
C ARG A 140 -10.18 2.90 20.39
N PRO A 141 -11.49 2.88 20.70
CA PRO A 141 -12.44 3.82 20.12
C PRO A 141 -11.99 5.26 20.42
N GLY A 142 -11.97 6.09 19.38
CA GLY A 142 -11.40 7.44 19.42
C GLY A 142 -11.83 8.28 20.63
N ALA A 143 -13.06 8.11 21.14
CA ALA A 143 -13.54 8.84 22.31
C ALA A 143 -12.69 8.67 23.59
N LEU A 144 -12.00 7.54 23.77
CA LEU A 144 -11.08 7.36 24.90
C LEU A 144 -9.75 8.07 24.63
N LEU A 145 -9.19 7.91 23.44
CA LEU A 145 -7.97 8.62 23.03
C LEU A 145 -8.16 10.14 23.07
N TYR A 146 -9.33 10.64 22.67
CA TYR A 146 -9.60 12.08 22.65
C TYR A 146 -9.75 12.67 24.07
N ARG A 147 -10.15 11.88 25.06
CA ARG A 147 -10.33 12.38 26.44
C ARG A 147 -9.04 12.46 27.23
N GLU A 148 -8.00 11.74 26.81
CA GLU A 148 -6.72 11.67 27.52
C GLU A 148 -5.76 12.81 27.18
N LEU A 149 -6.04 13.57 26.10
CA LEU A 149 -5.25 14.73 25.71
C LEU A 149 -5.74 15.98 26.42
N ASP A 150 -4.84 16.63 27.15
CA ASP A 150 -5.05 18.01 27.60
C ASP A 150 -4.87 19.00 26.43
N GLU A 151 -5.42 20.21 26.60
CA GLU A 151 -5.43 21.23 25.54
C GLU A 151 -4.02 21.64 25.10
N ILE A 152 -3.03 21.64 26.00
CA ILE A 152 -1.65 22.03 25.70
C ILE A 152 -1.01 20.97 24.81
N THR A 153 -1.12 19.70 25.19
CA THR A 153 -0.61 18.57 24.41
C THR A 153 -1.30 18.48 23.05
N ALA A 154 -2.64 18.63 23.00
CA ALA A 154 -3.38 18.67 21.75
C ALA A 154 -2.90 19.81 20.84
N GLY A 155 -2.72 21.02 21.39
CA GLY A 155 -2.17 22.17 20.67
C GLY A 155 -0.78 21.92 20.10
N ASN A 156 0.11 21.26 20.86
CA ASN A 156 1.45 20.89 20.39
C ASN A 156 1.40 19.90 19.22
N ILE A 157 0.53 18.89 19.28
CA ILE A 157 0.34 17.92 18.19
C ILE A 157 -0.20 18.62 16.95
N ILE A 158 -1.22 19.48 17.10
CA ILE A 158 -1.78 20.27 16.00
C ILE A 158 -0.71 21.15 15.38
N LYS A 159 0.09 21.86 16.18
CA LYS A 159 1.18 22.70 15.68
C LYS A 159 2.25 21.90 14.93
N LYS A 160 2.51 20.66 15.36
CA LYS A 160 3.49 19.77 14.74
C LYS A 160 3.02 19.20 13.40
N PHE A 161 1.77 18.75 13.31
CA PHE A 161 1.27 17.99 12.15
C PHE A 161 0.20 18.70 11.33
N GLY A 162 -0.49 19.66 11.92
CA GLY A 162 -1.42 20.57 11.24
C GLY A 162 -0.59 21.46 10.33
N GLY A 163 -0.29 20.96 9.13
CA GLY A 163 0.38 21.74 8.11
C GLY A 163 -0.36 23.06 7.88
N LYS A 164 0.31 24.04 7.28
CA LYS A 164 -0.36 25.27 6.84
C LYS A 164 -1.56 24.86 5.99
N THR A 165 -2.77 25.23 6.40
CA THR A 165 -3.97 24.97 5.60
C THR A 165 -3.79 25.59 4.22
N THR A 166 -4.41 25.03 3.18
CA THR A 166 -4.35 25.59 1.82
C THR A 166 -4.79 27.07 1.83
N SER A 167 -5.74 27.43 2.69
CA SER A 167 -6.14 28.82 2.92
C SER A 167 -5.02 29.67 3.53
N ALA A 168 -4.25 29.15 4.50
CA ALA A 168 -3.08 29.85 5.03
C ALA A 168 -1.96 30.01 3.97
N MET A 169 -1.74 29.00 3.12
CA MET A 169 -0.79 29.11 2.01
C MET A 169 -1.25 30.11 0.94
N ILE A 170 -2.54 30.11 0.60
CA ILE A 170 -3.14 31.08 -0.34
C ILE A 170 -3.04 32.50 0.25
N ASN A 171 -3.36 32.68 1.53
CA ASN A 171 -3.26 33.99 2.18
C ASN A 171 -1.80 34.47 2.26
N GLU A 172 -0.85 33.58 2.55
CA GLU A 172 0.59 33.90 2.52
C GLU A 172 1.06 34.26 1.10
N PHE A 173 0.58 33.53 0.08
CA PHE A 173 0.88 33.82 -1.32
C PHE A 173 0.31 35.17 -1.76
N MET A 174 -0.93 35.47 -1.40
CA MET A 174 -1.58 36.75 -1.71
C MET A 174 -0.92 37.91 -0.97
N ALA A 175 -0.54 37.75 0.30
CA ALA A 175 0.20 38.76 1.07
C ALA A 175 1.56 39.09 0.42
N LYS A 176 2.28 38.07 -0.08
CA LYS A 176 3.54 38.26 -0.83
C LYS A 176 3.32 39.01 -2.15
N LEU A 177 2.24 38.73 -2.87
CA LEU A 177 1.91 39.45 -4.11
C LEU A 177 1.58 40.93 -3.86
N GLU A 178 0.96 41.24 -2.73
CA GLU A 178 0.57 42.62 -2.36
C GLU A 178 1.71 43.43 -1.73
N GLY A 179 2.89 42.84 -1.55
CA GLY A 179 4.02 43.49 -0.85
C GLY A 179 3.73 43.83 0.61
N LYS A 180 2.67 43.24 1.18
CA LYS A 180 2.35 43.40 2.59
C LYS A 180 3.30 42.51 3.39
N PRO A 181 3.80 42.98 4.55
CA PRO A 181 4.48 42.07 5.46
C PRO A 181 3.54 40.90 5.73
N VAL A 182 4.06 39.69 5.60
CA VAL A 182 3.35 38.49 6.04
C VAL A 182 3.21 38.67 7.55
N GLU A 183 2.08 39.21 7.99
CA GLU A 183 1.65 39.03 9.37
C GLU A 183 1.65 37.52 9.56
N GLU A 184 2.43 37.01 10.52
CA GLU A 184 2.36 35.62 10.94
C GLU A 184 0.88 35.33 11.15
N THR A 185 0.31 34.60 10.19
CA THR A 185 -1.12 34.34 10.17
C THR A 185 -1.40 33.66 11.48
N VAL A 186 -2.28 34.29 12.25
CA VAL A 186 -2.54 33.96 13.65
C VAL A 186 -2.47 32.45 13.82
N SER A 187 -1.52 32.14 14.68
CA SER A 187 -0.91 30.87 15.00
C SER A 187 -1.93 29.77 15.27
N ALA A 188 -1.42 28.55 15.36
CA ALA A 188 -2.08 27.43 16.03
C ALA A 188 -2.65 27.74 17.43
N ASP A 189 -2.57 28.98 17.94
CA ASP A 189 -3.08 29.42 19.25
C ASP A 189 -4.60 29.69 19.29
N GLU A 190 -5.30 29.81 18.15
CA GLU A 190 -6.78 29.92 18.15
C GLU A 190 -7.51 28.58 17.99
N MET A 191 -6.79 27.50 17.69
CA MET A 191 -7.34 26.16 17.86
C MET A 191 -7.24 25.79 19.33
N LYS A 192 -8.28 26.14 20.12
CA LYS A 192 -8.54 25.46 21.40
C LYS A 192 -8.30 23.97 21.17
N GLY A 193 -7.35 23.39 21.90
CA GLY A 193 -6.80 22.06 21.64
C GLY A 193 -7.87 20.98 21.71
N ASP A 194 -8.59 20.80 20.60
CA ASP A 194 -9.53 19.70 20.44
C ASP A 194 -8.72 18.46 20.12
N SER A 195 -8.76 17.49 21.02
CA SER A 195 -8.08 16.22 20.86
C SER A 195 -8.48 15.49 19.57
N PHE A 196 -9.70 15.74 19.06
CA PHE A 196 -10.10 15.24 17.74
C PHE A 196 -9.39 15.98 16.60
N ALA A 197 -9.17 17.28 16.72
CA ALA A 197 -8.35 18.04 15.78
C ALA A 197 -6.88 17.60 15.81
N ALA A 198 -6.32 17.31 16.99
CA ALA A 198 -4.98 16.73 17.13
C ALA A 198 -4.87 15.37 16.43
N PHE A 199 -5.85 14.49 16.62
CA PHE A 199 -5.91 13.21 15.90
C PHE A 199 -6.00 13.42 14.38
N ASN A 200 -6.85 14.32 13.91
CA ASN A 200 -6.98 14.60 12.47
C ASN A 200 -5.68 15.17 11.89
N ALA A 201 -4.98 16.03 12.62
CA ALA A 201 -3.68 16.55 12.22
C ALA A 201 -2.68 15.40 12.00
N VAL A 202 -2.58 14.45 12.94
CA VAL A 202 -1.76 13.24 12.79
C VAL A 202 -2.22 12.40 11.60
N LEU A 203 -3.52 12.17 11.48
CA LEU A 203 -4.09 11.36 10.42
C LEU A 203 -3.78 11.93 9.03
N THR A 204 -3.81 13.25 8.82
CA THR A 204 -3.43 13.86 7.53
C THR A 204 -1.99 13.58 7.10
N LYS A 205 -1.13 13.16 8.04
CA LYS A 205 0.26 12.79 7.81
C LYS A 205 0.49 11.29 7.74
N ALA A 206 -0.52 10.48 8.00
CA ALA A 206 -0.45 9.03 7.91
C ALA A 206 -0.71 8.55 6.48
N LYS A 207 -0.05 7.45 6.09
CA LYS A 207 -0.30 6.80 4.79
C LYS A 207 -1.57 5.95 4.80
N ALA A 208 -1.93 5.40 5.95
CA ALA A 208 -3.12 4.59 6.14
C ALA A 208 -3.53 4.60 7.62
N LEU A 209 -4.78 4.22 7.87
CA LEU A 209 -5.34 4.02 9.20
C LEU A 209 -5.80 2.56 9.36
N ILE A 210 -5.38 1.91 10.44
CA ILE A 210 -5.89 0.62 10.87
C ILE A 210 -6.52 0.77 12.25
N CYS A 211 -7.77 0.35 12.38
CA CYS A 211 -8.48 0.38 13.66
C CYS A 211 -8.74 -1.04 14.12
N SER A 212 -8.19 -1.46 15.26
CA SER A 212 -8.45 -2.81 15.80
C SER A 212 -9.93 -2.99 16.14
N ARG A 213 -10.60 -1.91 16.55
CA ARG A 213 -12.03 -1.86 16.84
C ARG A 213 -12.69 -0.78 16.00
N GLY A 214 -13.82 -1.11 15.37
CA GLY A 214 -14.51 -0.16 14.51
C GLY A 214 -15.43 0.84 15.24
N ARG A 215 -16.14 1.65 14.44
CA ARG A 215 -17.18 2.61 14.84
C ARG A 215 -16.67 3.80 15.65
N HIS A 216 -15.70 4.53 15.09
CA HIS A 216 -15.23 5.76 15.72
C HIS A 216 -14.96 6.87 14.70
N GLY A 217 -14.92 8.12 15.18
CA GLY A 217 -14.77 9.32 14.34
C GLY A 217 -13.59 9.26 13.37
N GLY A 218 -12.49 8.59 13.74
CA GLY A 218 -11.33 8.43 12.86
C GLY A 218 -11.61 7.71 11.52
N GLU A 219 -12.58 6.79 11.46
CA GLU A 219 -12.97 6.14 10.19
C GLU A 219 -13.61 7.14 9.23
N VAL A 220 -14.48 7.99 9.77
CA VAL A 220 -15.16 9.06 9.03
C VAL A 220 -14.13 10.08 8.54
N SER A 221 -13.19 10.47 9.41
CA SER A 221 -12.08 11.35 9.03
C SER A 221 -11.22 10.76 7.93
N ALA A 222 -10.80 9.50 8.05
CA ALA A 222 -9.96 8.84 7.04
C ALA A 222 -10.66 8.78 5.68
N LYS A 223 -11.96 8.45 5.67
CA LYS A 223 -12.77 8.48 4.45
C LYS A 223 -12.88 9.88 3.85
N GLY A 224 -13.10 10.91 4.67
CA GLY A 224 -13.16 12.31 4.22
C GLY A 224 -11.83 12.81 3.66
N LEU A 225 -10.71 12.36 4.25
CA LEU A 225 -9.34 12.70 3.84
C LEU A 225 -8.80 11.80 2.70
N LYS A 226 -9.59 10.82 2.23
CA LYS A 226 -9.18 9.80 1.24
C LYS A 226 -7.93 9.03 1.63
N ILE A 227 -7.76 8.77 2.93
CA ILE A 227 -6.68 7.94 3.46
C ILE A 227 -7.15 6.48 3.44
N PRO A 228 -6.35 5.53 2.93
CA PRO A 228 -6.65 4.10 3.01
C PRO A 228 -6.97 3.68 4.45
N CYS A 229 -8.10 3.01 4.65
CA CYS A 229 -8.59 2.73 6.00
C CYS A 229 -9.24 1.35 6.12
N VAL A 230 -8.74 0.57 7.08
CA VAL A 230 -9.28 -0.73 7.47
C VAL A 230 -9.75 -0.67 8.92
N SER A 231 -11.04 -0.91 9.13
CA SER A 231 -11.68 -0.91 10.44
C SER A 231 -11.84 -2.32 11.00
N SER A 232 -12.11 -2.45 12.30
CA SER A 232 -12.49 -3.72 12.93
C SER A 232 -11.46 -4.83 12.66
N CYS A 233 -10.18 -4.44 12.58
CA CYS A 233 -9.05 -5.30 12.32
C CYS A 233 -8.61 -5.97 13.63
N VAL A 234 -9.48 -6.83 14.17
CA VAL A 234 -9.33 -7.38 15.53
C VAL A 234 -7.99 -8.09 15.70
N GLY A 235 -7.22 -7.69 16.70
CA GLY A 235 -5.89 -8.25 16.96
C GLY A 235 -4.74 -7.53 16.24
N ALA A 236 -4.99 -6.47 15.48
CA ALA A 236 -3.95 -5.76 14.73
C ALA A 236 -2.83 -5.23 15.64
N THR A 237 -3.17 -4.67 16.81
CA THR A 237 -2.20 -4.16 17.78
C THR A 237 -1.41 -5.23 18.53
N GLU A 238 -1.87 -6.48 18.50
CA GLU A 238 -1.25 -7.64 19.12
C GLU A 238 -0.35 -8.40 18.13
N ARG A 239 -0.68 -8.35 16.84
CA ARG A 239 0.03 -9.06 15.77
C ARG A 239 1.05 -8.20 15.03
N ILE A 240 0.84 -6.88 15.02
CA ILE A 240 1.74 -5.92 14.36
C ILE A 240 2.57 -5.24 15.44
N ALA A 241 3.88 -5.12 15.22
CA ALA A 241 4.78 -4.38 16.08
C ALA A 241 4.99 -2.95 15.55
N SER A 242 5.17 -1.97 16.44
CA SER A 242 5.53 -0.61 16.00
C SER A 242 6.92 -0.64 15.33
N GLY A 243 7.04 0.01 14.17
CA GLY A 243 8.23 -0.02 13.31
C GLY A 243 8.23 -1.16 12.29
N GLN A 244 7.31 -2.13 12.39
CA GLN A 244 7.19 -3.19 11.38
C GLN A 244 6.66 -2.61 10.07
N THR A 245 7.36 -2.89 8.96
CA THR A 245 6.87 -2.51 7.64
C THR A 245 5.72 -3.42 7.23
N ILE A 246 4.57 -2.81 6.95
CA ILE A 246 3.34 -3.51 6.56
C ILE A 246 2.77 -2.94 5.27
N VAL A 247 1.97 -3.76 4.58
CA VAL A 247 1.19 -3.38 3.41
C VAL A 247 -0.29 -3.37 3.79
N VAL A 248 -0.99 -2.30 3.46
CA VAL A 248 -2.44 -2.16 3.68
C VAL A 248 -3.13 -2.18 2.32
N ASP A 249 -3.94 -3.22 2.09
CA ASP A 249 -4.91 -3.32 1.01
C ASP A 249 -6.27 -2.94 1.57
N ALA A 250 -6.58 -1.64 1.53
CA ALA A 250 -7.82 -1.16 2.12
C ALA A 250 -9.09 -1.56 1.35
N PRO A 251 -9.10 -1.72 0.00
CA PRO A 251 -10.23 -2.29 -0.72
C PRO A 251 -10.63 -3.71 -0.26
N ARG A 252 -9.63 -4.57 0.03
CA ARG A 252 -9.89 -5.91 0.55
C ARG A 252 -10.06 -5.96 2.06
N GLY A 253 -9.62 -4.91 2.77
CA GLY A 253 -9.60 -4.88 4.22
C GLY A 253 -8.49 -5.78 4.79
N GLU A 254 -7.37 -5.92 4.10
CA GLU A 254 -6.31 -6.86 4.45
C GLU A 254 -5.00 -6.12 4.78
N VAL A 255 -4.23 -6.67 5.71
CA VAL A 255 -2.94 -6.13 6.16
C VAL A 255 -1.90 -7.24 6.14
N TYR A 256 -0.79 -6.98 5.46
CA TYR A 256 0.27 -7.96 5.21
C TYR A 256 1.61 -7.54 5.82
N ASP A 257 2.42 -8.51 6.21
CA ASP A 257 3.81 -8.31 6.59
C ASP A 257 4.66 -8.13 5.32
N ALA A 258 5.26 -6.95 5.16
CA ALA A 258 6.05 -6.65 3.97
C ALA A 258 7.34 -7.51 3.90
N SER A 259 7.89 -7.94 5.03
CA SER A 259 9.11 -8.76 5.06
C SER A 259 8.88 -10.17 4.50
N LEU A 260 7.68 -10.71 4.68
CA LEU A 260 7.29 -12.01 4.13
C LEU A 260 6.99 -11.92 2.63
N LEU A 261 6.51 -10.76 2.17
CA LEU A 261 6.34 -10.49 0.75
C LEU A 261 7.68 -10.29 0.01
N GLN A 262 8.71 -9.78 0.68
CA GLN A 262 10.04 -9.61 0.06
C GLN A 262 10.75 -10.94 -0.22
N ASN A 263 10.41 -12.02 0.48
CA ASN A 263 10.96 -13.35 0.23
C ASN A 263 10.35 -14.05 -1.00
N LEU A 264 9.43 -13.39 -1.70
CA LEU A 264 8.95 -13.79 -3.03
C LEU A 264 9.94 -13.39 -4.16
N HIS A 265 11.05 -12.73 -3.82
CA HIS A 265 12.07 -12.24 -4.76
C HIS A 265 13.29 -13.14 -4.92
#